data_AF-A0A2E2VAH5-F1
#
_entry.id   AF-A0A2E2VAH5-F1
#
_cell.length_a   1.000
_cell.length_b   1.000
_cell.length_c   1.000
_cell.angle_alpha   90.00
_cell.angle_beta   90.00
_cell.angle_gamma   90.00
#
_symmetry.space_group_name_H-M   'P 1'
#
loop_
_entity.id
_entity.type
_entity.pdbx_description
1 polymer ?
#
loop_
_entity_poly.entity_id
_entity_poly.type
_entity_poly.pdbx_seq_one_letter_code
_entity_poly.pdbx_strand_id
1 'polypeptide(L)'
;MMHYKELETMFADDFSSPVFPLLADYYLKDNQLNRALKVCKIGLANNPGNLYGEFILSQIFLQDKKFLEAEKKLKKIVNNSINIQALILLVDVLVKLNRSQATIQKYILILDKHIPNHKKVKLYKKEYLNGEHKIVAKVSKKSINKPALNIVISNKLATKTMFDLLLKQKKYYHALEVLNIMEPNKKNSQFIKKNKPELLNKIKKGMNNHVIY
;
A
#
# COMPACT_ATOMS: atom_id res chain seq x y z
N MET A 1 -12.87 -8.27 -33.87
CA MET A 1 -12.27 -8.33 -32.53
C MET A 1 -11.34 -9.53 -32.54
N MET A 2 -10.04 -9.34 -32.32
CA MET A 2 -9.06 -10.43 -32.40
C MET A 2 -9.35 -11.48 -31.32
N HIS A 3 -9.36 -12.76 -31.70
CA HIS A 3 -9.68 -13.84 -30.75
C HIS A 3 -8.44 -14.17 -29.90
N TYR A 4 -8.62 -14.49 -28.61
CA TYR A 4 -7.47 -14.75 -27.71
C TYR A 4 -6.57 -15.90 -28.20
N LYS A 5 -7.14 -16.86 -28.94
CA LYS A 5 -6.38 -17.96 -29.57
C LYS A 5 -5.40 -17.45 -30.62
N GLU A 6 -5.76 -16.44 -31.39
CA GLU A 6 -4.86 -15.80 -32.36
C GLU A 6 -3.72 -15.08 -31.61
N LEU A 7 -4.03 -14.43 -30.49
CA LEU A 7 -3.02 -13.82 -29.61
C LEU A 7 -2.09 -14.87 -29.00
N GLU A 8 -2.60 -16.03 -28.60
CA GLU A 8 -1.79 -17.17 -28.13
C GLU A 8 -0.85 -17.68 -29.22
N THR A 9 -1.36 -17.93 -30.43
CA THR A 9 -0.55 -18.40 -31.56
C THR A 9 0.55 -17.39 -31.88
N MET A 10 0.20 -16.12 -32.08
CA MET A 10 1.19 -15.08 -32.40
C MET A 10 2.25 -14.91 -31.31
N PHE A 11 1.88 -15.07 -30.04
CA PHE A 11 2.85 -14.98 -28.94
C PHE A 11 3.69 -16.25 -28.81
N ALA A 12 3.14 -17.42 -29.10
CA ALA A 12 3.87 -18.69 -29.07
C ALA A 12 4.88 -18.79 -30.23
N ASP A 13 4.53 -18.24 -31.39
CA ASP A 13 5.39 -18.21 -32.58
C ASP A 13 6.57 -17.23 -32.39
N ASP A 14 6.35 -16.10 -31.71
CA ASP A 14 7.37 -15.10 -31.40
C ASP A 14 7.13 -14.42 -30.05
N PHE A 15 7.96 -14.75 -29.06
CA PHE A 15 7.89 -14.12 -27.73
C PHE A 15 8.32 -12.64 -27.72
N SER A 16 8.97 -12.15 -28.77
CA SER A 16 9.27 -10.73 -28.97
C SER A 16 8.09 -9.96 -29.57
N SER A 17 7.02 -10.66 -29.98
CA SER A 17 5.82 -10.04 -30.53
C SER A 17 5.20 -9.02 -29.55
N PRO A 18 4.77 -7.84 -30.05
CA PRO A 18 4.20 -6.79 -29.20
C PRO A 18 2.78 -7.11 -28.70
N VAL A 19 2.22 -8.28 -29.04
CA VAL A 19 0.85 -8.70 -28.68
C VAL A 19 0.70 -9.17 -27.24
N PHE A 20 1.82 -9.50 -26.57
CA PHE A 20 1.81 -10.08 -25.22
C PHE A 20 1.03 -9.26 -24.17
N PRO A 21 0.99 -7.91 -24.18
CA PRO A 21 0.22 -7.16 -23.19
C PRO A 21 -1.29 -7.38 -23.37
N LEU A 22 -1.76 -7.49 -24.62
CA LEU A 22 -3.17 -7.77 -24.91
C LEU A 22 -3.56 -9.17 -24.44
N LEU A 23 -2.70 -10.16 -24.69
CA LEU A 23 -2.90 -11.53 -24.22
C LEU A 23 -2.89 -11.62 -22.68
N ALA A 24 -1.95 -10.94 -22.03
CA ALA A 24 -1.87 -10.88 -20.58
C ALA A 24 -3.09 -10.16 -19.96
N ASP A 25 -3.57 -9.08 -20.58
CA ASP A 25 -4.78 -8.36 -20.16
C ASP A 25 -6.04 -9.22 -20.31
N TYR A 26 -6.13 -10.00 -21.39
CA TYR A 26 -7.19 -10.99 -21.56
C TYR A 26 -7.22 -12.00 -20.41
N TYR A 27 -6.07 -12.64 -20.11
CA TYR A 27 -6.00 -13.57 -18.98
C TYR A 27 -6.27 -12.93 -17.63
N LEU A 28 -5.85 -11.67 -17.43
CA LEU A 28 -6.11 -10.94 -16.21
C LEU A 28 -7.61 -10.71 -16.00
N LYS A 29 -8.31 -10.26 -17.06
CA LYS A 29 -9.76 -10.05 -17.07
C LYS A 29 -10.55 -11.33 -16.87
N ASP A 30 -10.04 -12.45 -17.38
CA ASP A 30 -10.60 -13.78 -17.18
C ASP A 30 -10.17 -14.42 -15.83
N ASN A 31 -9.55 -13.64 -14.93
CA ASN A 31 -9.08 -14.06 -13.61
C ASN A 31 -8.04 -15.22 -13.62
N GLN A 32 -7.42 -15.48 -14.78
CA GLN A 32 -6.34 -16.45 -14.95
C GLN A 32 -4.98 -15.83 -14.58
N LEU A 33 -4.84 -15.40 -13.32
CA LEU A 33 -3.68 -14.64 -12.83
C LEU A 33 -2.32 -15.27 -13.14
N ASN A 34 -2.19 -16.59 -12.99
CA ASN A 34 -0.93 -17.29 -13.25
C ASN A 34 -0.52 -17.21 -14.72
N ARG A 35 -1.47 -17.33 -15.65
CA ARG A 35 -1.22 -17.20 -17.10
C ARG A 35 -0.91 -15.76 -17.48
N ALA A 36 -1.68 -14.80 -16.96
CA ALA A 36 -1.43 -13.38 -17.15
C ALA A 36 0.00 -13.02 -16.72
N LEU A 37 0.41 -13.46 -15.53
CA LEU A 37 1.76 -13.22 -15.01
C LEU A 37 2.84 -13.87 -15.89
N LYS A 38 2.64 -15.11 -16.32
CA LYS A 38 3.61 -15.85 -17.15
C LYS A 38 3.83 -15.16 -18.49
N VAL A 39 2.74 -14.87 -19.22
CA VAL A 39 2.79 -14.18 -20.51
C VAL A 39 3.42 -12.81 -20.37
N CYS A 40 2.99 -12.03 -19.38
CA CYS A 40 3.50 -10.68 -19.19
C CYS A 40 5.00 -10.66 -18.85
N LYS A 41 5.48 -11.59 -18.01
CA LYS A 41 6.91 -11.72 -17.69
C LYS A 41 7.75 -12.15 -18.90
N ILE A 42 7.31 -13.13 -19.67
CA ILE A 42 8.03 -13.60 -20.86
C ILE A 42 8.08 -12.47 -21.91
N GLY A 43 6.96 -11.81 -22.17
CA GLY A 43 6.91 -10.71 -23.13
C GLY A 43 7.77 -9.52 -22.71
N LEU A 44 7.77 -9.14 -21.42
CA LEU A 44 8.65 -8.09 -20.91
C LEU A 44 10.13 -8.47 -20.87
N ALA A 45 10.47 -9.76 -20.78
CA ALA A 45 11.86 -10.20 -20.87
C ALA A 45 12.43 -9.95 -22.27
N ASN A 46 11.61 -10.13 -23.32
CA ASN A 46 11.98 -9.85 -24.70
C ASN A 46 11.78 -8.35 -25.08
N ASN A 47 10.84 -7.67 -24.41
CA ASN A 47 10.49 -6.27 -24.68
C ASN A 47 10.51 -5.40 -23.39
N PRO A 48 11.69 -5.18 -22.77
CA PRO A 48 11.81 -4.55 -21.44
C PRO A 48 11.37 -3.07 -21.37
N GLY A 49 11.20 -2.42 -22.52
CA GLY A 49 10.73 -1.04 -22.66
C GLY A 49 9.22 -0.89 -22.85
N ASN A 50 8.46 -1.98 -22.99
CA ASN A 50 7.03 -1.90 -23.29
C ASN A 50 6.22 -1.40 -22.07
N LEU A 51 5.88 -0.10 -22.09
CA LEU A 51 5.15 0.55 -20.99
C LEU A 51 3.74 -0.02 -20.77
N TYR A 52 3.08 -0.52 -21.83
CA TYR A 52 1.77 -1.14 -21.70
C TYR A 52 1.89 -2.51 -21.01
N GLY A 53 2.91 -3.30 -21.36
CA GLY A 53 3.25 -4.53 -20.64
C GLY A 53 3.57 -4.28 -19.17
N GLU A 54 4.37 -3.25 -18.86
CA GLU A 54 4.64 -2.87 -17.46
C GLU A 54 3.36 -2.45 -16.72
N PHE A 55 2.43 -1.79 -17.43
CA PHE A 55 1.12 -1.43 -16.88
C PHE A 55 0.27 -2.66 -16.57
N ILE A 56 0.16 -3.62 -17.49
CA ILE A 56 -0.55 -4.88 -17.24
C ILE A 56 0.10 -5.65 -16.07
N LEU A 57 1.43 -5.71 -16.02
CA LEU A 57 2.14 -6.35 -14.90
C LEU A 57 1.83 -5.69 -13.56
N SER A 58 1.72 -4.35 -13.53
CA SER A 58 1.31 -3.64 -12.32
C SER A 58 -0.11 -4.01 -11.88
N GLN A 59 -1.05 -4.17 -12.81
CA GLN A 59 -2.42 -4.58 -12.50
C GLN A 59 -2.49 -6.03 -11.99
N ILE A 60 -1.70 -6.94 -12.58
CA ILE A 60 -1.56 -8.31 -12.07
C ILE A 60 -1.09 -8.29 -10.62
N PHE A 61 -0.06 -7.49 -10.30
CA PHE A 61 0.42 -7.34 -8.92
C PHE A 61 -0.62 -6.73 -7.99
N LEU A 62 -1.44 -5.78 -8.45
CA LEU A 62 -2.53 -5.23 -7.64
C LEU A 62 -3.58 -6.29 -7.31
N GLN A 63 -3.98 -7.12 -8.28
CA GLN A 63 -4.95 -8.20 -8.08
C GLN A 63 -4.40 -9.30 -7.16
N ASP A 64 -3.10 -9.56 -7.25
CA ASP A 64 -2.36 -10.48 -6.37
C ASP A 64 -1.94 -9.83 -5.02
N LYS A 65 -2.40 -8.59 -4.74
CA LYS A 65 -2.11 -7.83 -3.50
C LYS A 65 -0.61 -7.58 -3.24
N LYS A 66 0.22 -7.68 -4.27
CA LYS A 66 1.67 -7.38 -4.29
C LYS A 66 1.90 -5.88 -4.50
N PHE A 67 1.49 -5.09 -3.51
CA PHE A 67 1.47 -3.62 -3.62
C PHE A 67 2.87 -2.99 -3.79
N LEU A 68 3.92 -3.59 -3.22
CA LEU A 68 5.29 -3.06 -3.34
C LEU A 68 5.82 -3.22 -4.77
N GLU A 69 5.52 -4.34 -5.40
CA GLU A 69 5.87 -4.65 -6.78
C GLU A 69 5.06 -3.78 -7.74
N ALA A 70 3.76 -3.62 -7.48
CA ALA A 70 2.91 -2.69 -8.22
C ALA A 70 3.46 -1.25 -8.15
N GLU A 71 3.86 -0.76 -6.98
CA GLU A 71 4.45 0.57 -6.82
C GLU A 71 5.70 0.75 -7.70
N LYS A 72 6.62 -0.23 -7.69
CA LYS A 72 7.84 -0.18 -8.52
C LYS A 72 7.51 -0.05 -10.00
N LYS A 73 6.54 -0.83 -10.47
CA LYS A 73 6.10 -0.86 -11.88
C LYS A 73 5.42 0.44 -12.29
N LEU A 74 4.49 0.91 -11.47
CA LEU A 74 3.80 2.18 -11.69
C LEU A 74 4.76 3.38 -11.69
N LYS A 75 5.74 3.40 -10.78
CA LYS A 75 6.81 4.43 -10.78
C LYS A 75 7.62 4.43 -12.07
N LYS A 76 7.99 3.26 -12.61
CA LYS A 76 8.68 3.16 -13.90
C LYS A 76 7.86 3.78 -15.03
N ILE A 77 6.55 3.49 -15.07
CA ILE A 77 5.66 4.01 -16.10
C ILE A 77 5.56 5.54 -16.02
N VAL A 78 5.24 6.08 -14.84
CA VAL A 78 4.98 7.53 -14.69
C VAL A 78 6.25 8.39 -14.83
N ASN A 79 7.43 7.80 -14.66
CA ASN A 79 8.70 8.48 -14.93
C ASN A 79 9.00 8.57 -16.44
N ASN A 80 8.44 7.66 -17.25
CA ASN A 80 8.72 7.56 -18.68
C ASN A 80 7.58 8.12 -19.55
N SER A 81 6.36 8.21 -19.02
CA SER A 81 5.22 8.80 -19.71
C SER A 81 4.18 9.37 -18.75
N ILE A 82 3.42 10.36 -19.21
CA ILE A 82 2.27 10.90 -18.46
C ILE A 82 1.09 9.97 -18.70
N ASN A 83 1.07 8.83 -18.00
CA ASN A 83 -0.05 7.90 -18.00
C ASN A 83 -0.97 8.20 -16.80
N ILE A 84 -2.12 8.83 -17.08
CA ILE A 84 -3.08 9.28 -16.06
C ILE A 84 -3.61 8.11 -15.22
N GLN A 85 -3.93 6.99 -15.85
CA GLN A 85 -4.42 5.81 -15.15
C GLN A 85 -3.35 5.22 -14.23
N ALA A 86 -2.10 5.13 -14.69
CA ALA A 86 -0.98 4.69 -13.88
C ALA A 86 -0.70 5.64 -12.70
N LEU A 87 -0.82 6.96 -12.91
CA LEU A 87 -0.69 7.96 -11.84
C LEU A 87 -1.80 7.81 -10.78
N ILE A 88 -3.05 7.61 -11.19
CA ILE A 88 -4.18 7.36 -10.26
C ILE A 88 -3.90 6.10 -9.43
N LEU A 89 -3.57 4.98 -10.11
CA LEU A 89 -3.25 3.72 -9.43
C LEU A 89 -2.03 3.88 -8.51
N LEU A 90 -1.03 4.65 -8.91
CA LEU A 90 0.14 4.91 -8.09
C LEU A 90 -0.26 5.64 -6.81
N VAL A 91 -1.07 6.69 -6.87
CA VAL A 91 -1.55 7.39 -5.67
C VAL A 91 -2.32 6.42 -4.76
N ASP A 92 -3.24 5.61 -5.30
CA ASP A 92 -3.97 4.60 -4.53
C ASP A 92 -3.02 3.63 -3.80
N VAL A 93 -1.97 3.16 -4.48
CA VAL A 93 -0.94 2.28 -3.91
C VAL A 93 -0.10 2.96 -2.85
N LEU A 94 0.31 4.21 -3.09
CA LEU A 94 1.11 4.98 -2.13
C LEU A 94 0.33 5.21 -0.82
N VAL A 95 -0.97 5.52 -0.94
CA VAL A 95 -1.90 5.63 0.20
C VAL A 95 -2.01 4.28 0.92
N LYS A 96 -2.26 3.20 0.17
CA LYS A 96 -2.40 1.85 0.73
C LYS A 96 -1.16 1.38 1.50
N LEU A 97 0.02 1.77 1.03
CA LEU A 97 1.31 1.46 1.63
C LEU A 97 1.74 2.45 2.73
N ASN A 98 0.89 3.43 3.07
CA ASN A 98 1.21 4.50 4.02
C ASN A 98 2.55 5.18 3.70
N ARG A 99 2.80 5.47 2.42
CA ARG A 99 3.98 6.23 2.00
C ARG A 99 3.88 7.65 2.54
N SER A 100 5.03 8.35 2.62
CA SER A 100 5.07 9.68 3.21
C SER A 100 4.10 10.64 2.52
N GLN A 101 3.50 11.55 3.30
CA GLN A 101 2.58 12.55 2.77
C GLN A 101 3.23 13.35 1.64
N ALA A 102 4.50 13.74 1.78
CA ALA A 102 5.24 14.43 0.72
C ALA A 102 5.31 13.62 -0.59
N THR A 103 5.51 12.30 -0.51
CA THR A 103 5.50 11.43 -1.70
C THR A 103 4.11 11.39 -2.34
N ILE A 104 3.05 11.24 -1.55
CA ILE A 104 1.67 11.20 -2.05
C ILE A 104 1.32 12.55 -2.71
N GLN A 105 1.57 13.66 -2.03
CA GLN A 105 1.34 15.02 -2.53
C GLN A 105 2.04 15.28 -3.87
N LYS A 106 3.29 14.84 -4.03
CA LYS A 106 4.04 14.96 -5.30
C LYS A 106 3.23 14.43 -6.49
N TYR A 107 2.68 13.22 -6.39
CA TYR A 107 1.92 12.62 -7.49
C TYR A 107 0.52 13.20 -7.64
N ILE A 108 -0.11 13.66 -6.55
CA ILE A 108 -1.39 14.39 -6.63
C ILE A 108 -1.22 15.70 -7.40
N LEU A 109 -0.13 16.45 -7.17
CA LEU A 109 0.13 17.69 -7.91
C LEU A 109 0.31 17.46 -9.41
N ILE A 110 0.97 16.36 -9.79
CA ILE A 110 1.06 15.95 -11.21
C ILE A 110 -0.33 15.66 -11.77
N LEU A 111 -1.15 14.90 -11.06
CA LEU A 111 -2.53 14.62 -11.47
C LEU A 111 -3.38 15.90 -11.58
N ASP A 112 -3.28 16.82 -10.63
CA ASP A 112 -4.02 18.08 -10.64
C ASP A 112 -3.64 18.97 -11.81
N LYS A 113 -2.37 18.98 -12.21
CA LYS A 113 -1.91 19.71 -13.40
C LYS A 113 -2.56 19.19 -14.68
N HIS A 114 -2.79 17.88 -14.80
CA HIS A 114 -3.28 17.25 -16.03
C HIS A 114 -4.78 17.03 -16.07
N ILE A 115 -5.40 16.71 -14.93
CA ILE A 115 -6.84 16.39 -14.80
C ILE A 115 -7.45 16.99 -13.52
N PRO A 116 -7.43 18.33 -13.35
CA PRO A 116 -7.85 19.02 -12.11
C PRO A 116 -9.31 18.76 -11.73
N ASN A 117 -10.16 18.48 -12.72
CA ASN A 117 -11.59 18.26 -12.52
C ASN A 117 -11.98 16.81 -12.23
N HIS A 118 -11.03 15.86 -12.25
CA HIS A 118 -11.33 14.46 -12.03
C HIS A 118 -11.73 14.17 -10.57
N LYS A 119 -12.78 13.36 -10.38
CA LYS A 119 -13.37 13.08 -9.06
C LYS A 119 -12.35 12.58 -8.03
N LYS A 120 -11.49 11.62 -8.41
CA LYS A 120 -10.43 11.11 -7.52
C LYS A 120 -9.40 12.19 -7.17
N VAL A 121 -9.05 13.07 -8.11
CA VAL A 121 -8.06 14.12 -7.87
C VAL A 121 -8.59 15.13 -6.86
N LYS A 122 -9.84 15.57 -7.01
CA LYS A 122 -10.50 16.44 -6.02
C LYS A 122 -10.51 15.81 -4.63
N LEU A 123 -10.78 14.50 -4.54
CA LEU A 123 -10.73 13.76 -3.26
C LEU A 123 -9.32 13.75 -2.66
N TYR A 124 -8.31 13.38 -3.45
CA TYR A 124 -6.93 13.38 -2.99
C TYR A 124 -6.46 14.76 -2.53
N LYS A 125 -6.83 15.84 -3.23
CA LYS A 125 -6.48 17.21 -2.83
C LYS A 125 -7.10 17.57 -1.49
N LYS A 126 -8.38 17.23 -1.28
CA LYS A 126 -9.06 17.47 0.00
C LYS A 126 -8.36 16.74 1.15
N GLU A 127 -7.94 15.50 0.94
CA GLU A 127 -7.32 14.66 1.98
C GLU A 127 -5.86 15.01 2.25
N TYR A 128 -5.08 15.35 1.21
CA TYR A 128 -3.62 15.45 1.32
C TYR A 128 -3.05 16.85 1.07
N LEU A 129 -3.77 17.77 0.42
CA LEU A 129 -3.28 19.14 0.13
C LEU A 129 -3.99 20.23 0.94
N ASN A 130 -5.30 20.10 1.18
CA ASN A 130 -6.06 21.09 1.92
C ASN A 130 -5.87 20.83 3.42
N GLY A 131 -5.01 21.62 4.06
CA GLY A 131 -4.69 21.49 5.47
C GLY A 131 -5.85 21.83 6.40
N GLU A 132 -6.67 20.83 6.73
CA GLU A 132 -7.41 20.76 8.01
C GLU A 132 -7.03 19.52 8.83
N HIS A 133 -5.84 18.97 8.60
CA HIS A 133 -5.22 18.14 9.61
C HIS A 133 -4.61 19.05 10.67
N LYS A 134 -5.37 19.25 11.75
CA LYS A 134 -4.87 19.76 13.03
C LYS A 134 -3.43 19.29 13.24
N ILE A 135 -2.54 20.27 13.29
CA ILE A 135 -1.21 20.15 13.86
C ILE A 135 -1.41 19.56 15.26
N VAL A 136 -1.22 18.24 15.41
CA VAL A 136 -0.85 17.72 16.72
C VAL A 136 0.63 18.05 16.85
N ALA A 137 0.89 18.97 17.77
CA ALA A 137 2.14 19.65 18.02
C ALA A 137 3.40 18.81 17.77
N LYS A 138 4.41 19.49 17.22
CA LYS A 138 5.83 19.14 17.25
C LYS A 138 6.18 18.31 18.50
N VAL A 139 6.66 17.09 18.30
CA VAL A 139 7.72 16.54 19.15
C VAL A 139 8.89 16.16 18.26
N SER A 140 10.04 16.65 18.68
CA SER A 140 11.35 16.63 18.05
C SER A 140 11.85 15.24 17.64
N LYS A 141 12.60 15.27 16.52
CA LYS A 141 13.63 14.32 16.06
C LYS A 141 14.09 13.29 17.12
N LYS A 142 13.84 12.01 16.85
CA LYS A 142 14.89 10.96 16.76
C LYS A 142 14.31 9.73 16.07
N SER A 143 15.01 9.31 15.02
CA SER A 143 14.86 8.03 14.32
C SER A 143 14.88 6.89 15.34
N ILE A 144 13.80 6.09 15.36
CA ILE A 144 13.79 4.77 15.99
C ILE A 144 13.01 3.84 15.05
N ASN A 145 13.74 2.90 14.46
CA ASN A 145 13.23 1.78 13.67
C ASN A 145 12.08 1.07 14.40
N LYS A 146 10.97 0.80 13.70
CA LYS A 146 9.89 -0.05 14.23
C LYS A 146 9.47 -1.08 13.18
N PRO A 147 9.41 -2.38 13.54
CA PRO A 147 9.14 -3.46 12.62
C PRO A 147 7.65 -3.47 12.24
N ALA A 148 7.39 -3.72 10.95
CA ALA A 148 6.06 -3.80 10.37
C ALA A 148 5.34 -5.06 10.85
N LEU A 149 4.14 -4.89 11.42
CA LEU A 149 3.13 -5.94 11.57
C LEU A 149 1.76 -5.27 11.83
N ASN A 150 1.09 -4.89 10.75
CA ASN A 150 -0.21 -4.21 10.78
C ASN A 150 -1.35 -5.24 10.93
N ILE A 151 -1.82 -5.45 12.17
CA ILE A 151 -3.19 -5.91 12.43
C ILE A 151 -3.99 -4.64 12.70
N VAL A 152 -4.85 -4.25 11.76
CA VAL A 152 -5.72 -3.08 11.94
C VAL A 152 -6.81 -3.45 12.96
N ILE A 153 -6.65 -3.02 14.21
CA ILE A 153 -7.66 -3.24 15.24
C ILE A 153 -8.77 -2.20 15.03
N SER A 154 -9.96 -2.66 14.63
CA SER A 154 -11.11 -1.78 14.44
C SER A 154 -11.63 -1.27 15.79
N ASN A 155 -12.20 -0.06 15.80
CA ASN A 155 -12.74 0.58 17.02
C ASN A 155 -13.76 -0.28 17.78
N LYS A 156 -14.42 -1.23 17.10
CA LYS A 156 -15.40 -2.16 17.70
C LYS A 156 -14.75 -3.35 18.41
N LEU A 157 -13.48 -3.64 18.15
CA LEU A 157 -12.73 -4.79 18.71
C LEU A 157 -11.80 -4.39 19.86
N ALA A 158 -11.60 -3.08 20.10
CA ALA A 158 -10.77 -2.57 21.18
C ALA A 158 -11.46 -2.73 22.54
N THR A 159 -11.27 -3.90 23.15
CA THR A 159 -11.85 -4.30 24.43
C THR A 159 -10.77 -4.66 25.45
N LYS A 160 -11.12 -4.71 26.74
CA LYS A 160 -10.22 -5.18 27.81
C LYS A 160 -9.72 -6.61 27.54
N THR A 161 -10.59 -7.49 27.05
CA THR A 161 -10.24 -8.87 26.67
C THR A 161 -9.19 -8.91 25.56
N MET A 162 -9.31 -8.05 24.54
CA MET A 162 -8.32 -7.95 23.47
C MET A 162 -6.98 -7.43 24.00
N PHE A 163 -7.00 -6.46 24.90
CA PHE A 163 -5.80 -5.96 25.56
C PHE A 163 -5.08 -7.06 26.35
N ASP A 164 -5.81 -7.83 27.17
CA ASP A 164 -5.25 -8.92 27.97
C ASP A 164 -4.71 -10.07 27.09
N LEU A 165 -5.41 -10.41 26.01
CA LEU A 165 -4.96 -11.40 25.04
C LEU A 165 -3.64 -10.98 24.37
N LEU A 166 -3.52 -9.71 23.96
CA LEU A 166 -2.31 -9.19 23.33
C LEU A 166 -1.13 -9.11 24.31
N LEU A 167 -1.39 -8.81 25.59
CA LEU A 167 -0.39 -8.89 26.65
C LEU A 167 0.14 -10.32 26.83
N LYS A 168 -0.73 -11.33 26.85
CA LYS A 168 -0.33 -12.76 26.92
C LYS A 168 0.52 -13.17 25.72
N GLN A 169 0.19 -12.68 24.54
CA GLN A 169 0.95 -12.89 23.31
C GLN A 169 2.24 -12.05 23.23
N LYS A 170 2.57 -11.26 24.25
CA LYS A 170 3.70 -10.31 24.28
C LYS A 170 3.68 -9.28 23.15
N LYS A 171 2.51 -9.04 22.53
CA LYS A 171 2.30 -8.06 21.46
C LYS A 171 2.04 -6.67 22.05
N TYR A 172 3.05 -6.13 22.72
CA TYR A 172 2.91 -4.93 23.53
C TYR A 172 2.53 -3.66 22.74
N TYR A 173 2.96 -3.54 21.48
CA TYR A 173 2.58 -2.39 20.65
C TYR A 173 1.11 -2.44 20.22
N HIS A 174 0.60 -3.60 19.83
CA HIS A 174 -0.84 -3.77 19.54
C HIS A 174 -1.68 -3.54 20.80
N ALA A 175 -1.22 -3.99 21.98
CA ALA A 175 -1.90 -3.71 23.25
C ALA A 175 -1.97 -2.20 23.54
N LEU A 176 -0.94 -1.43 23.15
CA LEU A 176 -0.93 0.02 23.31
C LEU A 176 -1.94 0.71 22.39
N GLU A 177 -2.07 0.22 21.15
CA GLU A 177 -3.09 0.70 20.20
C GLU A 177 -4.51 0.47 20.75
N VAL A 178 -4.78 -0.69 21.33
CA VAL A 178 -6.07 -0.97 22.00
C VAL A 178 -6.37 0.05 23.10
N LEU A 179 -5.40 0.37 23.96
CA LEU A 179 -5.60 1.39 25.00
C LEU A 179 -5.87 2.78 24.43
N ASN A 180 -5.18 3.17 23.36
CA ASN A 180 -5.36 4.47 22.71
C ASN A 180 -6.75 4.56 22.03
N ILE A 181 -7.24 3.48 21.44
CA ILE A 181 -8.60 3.41 20.88
C ILE A 181 -9.65 3.51 22.00
N MET A 182 -9.37 2.95 23.17
CA MET A 182 -10.26 2.98 24.34
C MET A 182 -10.23 4.32 25.10
N GLU A 183 -9.22 5.16 24.88
CA GLU A 183 -8.93 6.42 25.61
C GLU A 183 -10.06 7.47 25.56
N PRO A 184 -10.78 7.66 24.44
CA PRO A 184 -11.90 8.61 24.38
C PRO A 184 -13.11 8.21 25.25
N ASN A 185 -13.25 6.93 25.61
CA ASN A 185 -14.39 6.46 26.40
C ASN A 185 -14.10 6.59 27.91
N LYS A 186 -14.75 7.55 28.58
CA LYS A 186 -14.56 7.82 30.02
C LYS A 186 -14.74 6.59 30.93
N LYS A 187 -15.58 5.62 30.55
CA LYS A 187 -15.77 4.36 31.29
C LYS A 187 -14.49 3.50 31.37
N ASN A 188 -13.55 3.69 30.45
CA ASN A 188 -12.28 2.97 30.41
C ASN A 188 -11.13 3.73 31.06
N SER A 189 -11.35 4.97 31.53
CA SER A 189 -10.28 5.85 32.03
C SER A 189 -9.48 5.24 33.18
N GLN A 190 -10.15 4.61 34.15
CA GLN A 190 -9.49 3.93 35.28
C GLN A 190 -8.63 2.75 34.81
N PHE A 191 -9.12 1.97 33.85
CA PHE A 191 -8.40 0.82 33.29
C PHE A 191 -7.14 1.26 32.55
N ILE A 192 -7.22 2.34 31.77
CA ILE A 192 -6.09 2.87 31.00
C ILE A 192 -5.04 3.48 31.93
N LYS A 193 -5.46 4.28 32.92
CA LYS A 193 -4.55 4.87 33.91
C LYS A 193 -3.75 3.81 34.68
N LYS A 194 -4.38 2.68 35.00
CA LYS A 194 -3.72 1.56 35.68
C LYS A 194 -2.72 0.83 34.77
N ASN A 195 -3.11 0.49 33.54
CA ASN A 195 -2.37 -0.45 32.70
C ASN A 195 -1.39 0.20 31.70
N LYS A 196 -1.64 1.43 31.25
CA LYS A 196 -0.79 2.14 30.27
C LYS A 196 0.65 2.34 30.76
N PRO A 197 0.91 2.75 32.03
CA PRO A 197 2.28 2.90 32.53
C PRO A 197 3.06 1.59 32.57
N GLU A 198 2.43 0.50 33.03
CA GLU A 198 3.07 -0.82 33.12
C GLU A 198 3.42 -1.37 31.72
N LEU A 199 2.51 -1.20 30.76
CA LEU A 199 2.74 -1.59 29.37
C LEU A 199 3.93 -0.83 28.76
N LEU A 200 4.00 0.48 28.96
CA LEU A 200 5.12 1.29 28.47
C LEU A 200 6.45 0.85 29.08
N ASN A 201 6.46 0.45 30.35
CA ASN A 201 7.66 -0.11 30.98
C ASN A 201 8.06 -1.47 30.37
N LYS A 202 7.10 -2.35 30.04
CA LYS A 202 7.38 -3.62 29.35
C LYS A 202 7.93 -3.40 27.94
N ILE A 203 7.41 -2.42 27.21
CA ILE A 203 7.92 -2.02 25.89
C ILE A 203 9.38 -1.54 26.00
N LYS A 204 9.66 -0.65 26.97
CA LYS A 204 11.02 -0.13 27.20
C LYS A 204 12.01 -1.23 27.59
N LYS A 205 11.61 -2.16 28.48
CA LYS A 205 12.44 -3.31 28.86
C LYS A 205 12.71 -4.26 27.69
N GLY A 206 11.72 -4.49 26.82
CA GLY A 206 11.89 -5.31 25.62
C GLY A 206 12.84 -4.70 24.57
N MET A 207 12.95 -3.37 24.52
CA MET A 207 13.90 -2.66 23.65
C MET A 207 15.34 -2.73 24.17
N ASN A 208 15.54 -2.78 25.49
CA ASN A 208 16.88 -2.88 26.09
C ASN A 208 17.50 -4.28 25.99
N ASN A 209 16.71 -5.32 25.69
CA ASN A 209 17.21 -6.70 25.53
C ASN A 209 17.69 -7.03 24.10
N HIS A 210 17.65 -6.09 23.17
CA HIS A 210 18.14 -6.25 21.79
C HIS A 210 19.38 -5.39 21.49
N VAL A 211 20.08 -4.93 22.52
CA VAL A 211 21.38 -4.26 22.40
C VAL A 211 22.42 -4.97 23.25
N ILE A 212 22.63 -6.27 23.04
CA ILE A 212 23.92 -6.93 23.34
C ILE A 212 24.11 -8.10 22.36
N TYR A 213 25.25 -8.06 21.66
CA TYR A 213 25.85 -8.97 20.67
C TYR A 213 25.22 -9.02 19.27
#